data_AF-A0A2V8U338-F1
#
_entry.id   AF-A0A2V8U338-F1
#
_cell.length_a   1.000
_cell.length_b   1.000
_cell.length_c   1.000
_cell.angle_alpha   90.00
_cell.angle_beta   90.00
_cell.angle_gamma   90.00
#
_symmetry.space_group_name_H-M   'P 1'
#
loop_
_entity.id
_entity.type
_entity.pdbx_description
1 polymer ?
#
loop_
_entity_poly.entity_id
_entity_poly.type
_entity_poly.pdbx_seq_one_letter_code
_entity_poly.pdbx_strand_id
1 'polypeptide(L)'
;MLKGMGTTKTVFDFDPLGALAGGAGGAILWARQGRIYVDRGDLVGALQSYQRSLEADMDCVEAWIGLSEVFTKMQDRRRAENCLDVARRIRSISARHATA
;
A
#
# COMPACT_ATOMS: atom_id res chain seq x y z
N MET A 1 18.61 -23.42 -14.50
CA MET A 1 17.66 -23.83 -13.44
C MET A 1 17.12 -22.56 -12.78
N LEU A 2 16.03 -22.01 -13.31
CA LEU A 2 15.37 -20.81 -12.77
C LEU A 2 14.32 -21.29 -11.77
N LYS A 3 14.57 -21.14 -10.47
CA LYS A 3 13.58 -21.51 -9.43
C LYS A 3 12.45 -20.48 -9.47
N GLY A 4 11.24 -21.03 -9.61
CA GLY A 4 10.02 -20.32 -9.93
C GLY A 4 9.61 -19.28 -8.90
N MET A 5 9.04 -18.21 -9.43
CA MET A 5 8.27 -17.19 -8.76
C MET A 5 7.16 -17.86 -7.93
N GLY A 6 7.22 -17.70 -6.61
CA GLY A 6 6.15 -18.08 -5.70
C GLY A 6 5.12 -16.94 -5.58
N THR A 7 4.32 -16.73 -6.64
CA THR A 7 3.14 -15.88 -6.59
C THR A 7 1.96 -16.68 -6.09
N THR A 8 1.72 -16.71 -4.77
CA THR A 8 0.47 -17.26 -4.23
C THR A 8 0.00 -16.51 -2.99
N LYS A 9 -0.86 -15.51 -3.22
CA LYS A 9 -2.04 -15.25 -2.38
C LYS A 9 -3.01 -14.30 -3.09
N THR A 10 -3.71 -14.83 -4.08
CA THR A 10 -4.93 -14.21 -4.61
C THR A 10 -6.12 -14.69 -3.78
N VAL A 11 -6.60 -13.84 -2.87
CA VAL A 11 -7.95 -13.93 -2.30
C VAL A 11 -8.61 -12.57 -2.47
N PHE A 12 -8.77 -12.13 -3.73
CA PHE A 12 -9.79 -11.23 -4.27
C PHE A 12 -9.35 -10.76 -5.68
N ASP A 13 -9.56 -11.60 -6.69
CA ASP A 13 -9.41 -11.18 -8.09
C ASP A 13 -10.56 -10.24 -8.46
N PHE A 14 -10.29 -8.93 -8.49
CA PHE A 14 -10.99 -8.01 -9.38
C PHE A 14 -9.97 -7.07 -10.01
N ASP A 15 -9.74 -7.31 -11.30
CA ASP A 15 -8.66 -6.74 -12.09
C ASP A 15 -9.24 -6.22 -13.41
N PRO A 16 -9.47 -4.90 -13.58
CA PRO A 16 -9.94 -4.38 -14.86
C PRO A 16 -8.78 -4.03 -15.82
N LEU A 17 -7.50 -4.18 -15.41
CA LEU A 17 -6.32 -3.87 -16.22
C LEU A 17 -5.20 -4.93 -16.10
N GLY A 18 -5.56 -6.17 -15.79
CA GLY A 18 -4.69 -7.25 -15.30
C GLY A 18 -3.60 -7.79 -16.21
N ALA A 19 -2.58 -6.98 -16.54
CA ALA A 19 -1.45 -7.48 -17.33
C ALA A 19 -0.05 -7.00 -16.93
N LEU A 20 0.13 -6.03 -16.03
CA LEU A 20 1.46 -5.46 -15.76
C LEU A 20 1.63 -5.06 -14.29
N ALA A 21 1.95 -6.00 -13.41
CA ALA A 21 2.89 -5.78 -12.31
C ALA A 21 3.03 -7.01 -11.40
N GLY A 22 3.72 -8.04 -11.90
CA GLY A 22 4.51 -8.88 -11.01
C GLY A 22 5.69 -8.05 -10.50
N GLY A 23 5.47 -7.21 -9.48
CA GLY A 23 6.49 -6.33 -8.90
C GLY A 23 5.91 -5.06 -8.28
N ALA A 24 6.69 -4.39 -7.42
CA ALA A 24 6.34 -3.19 -6.64
C ALA A 24 5.58 -2.07 -7.38
N GLY A 25 5.61 -2.05 -8.72
CA GLY A 25 4.78 -1.15 -9.53
C GLY A 25 3.27 -1.31 -9.33
N GLY A 26 2.79 -2.52 -9.00
CA GLY A 26 1.37 -2.78 -8.74
C GLY A 26 0.91 -2.12 -7.44
N ALA A 27 1.74 -2.16 -6.40
CA ALA A 27 1.46 -1.50 -5.13
C ALA A 27 1.28 0.01 -5.30
N ILE A 28 2.22 0.66 -6.00
CA ILE A 28 2.15 2.11 -6.24
C ILE A 28 0.88 2.51 -7.01
N LEU A 29 0.41 1.69 -7.96
CA LEU A 29 -0.83 1.92 -8.70
C LEU A 29 -2.05 1.87 -7.77
N TRP A 30 -2.15 0.84 -6.92
CA TRP A 30 -3.21 0.72 -5.92
C TRP A 30 -3.19 1.88 -4.90
N ALA A 31 -2.00 2.30 -4.46
CA ALA A 31 -1.86 3.46 -3.57
C ALA A 31 -2.34 4.76 -4.25
N ARG A 32 -1.99 4.98 -5.52
CA ARG A 32 -2.47 6.14 -6.28
C ARG A 32 -3.98 6.12 -6.47
N GLN A 33 -4.55 4.95 -6.73
CA GLN A 33 -6.01 4.79 -6.80
C GLN A 33 -6.68 5.10 -5.46
N GLY A 34 -6.11 4.62 -4.35
CA GLY A 34 -6.57 4.95 -3.00
C GLY A 34 -6.61 6.45 -2.75
N ARG A 35 -5.59 7.18 -3.20
CA ARG A 35 -5.54 8.64 -3.08
C ARG A 35 -6.67 9.34 -3.84
N ILE A 36 -6.98 8.88 -5.05
CA ILE A 36 -8.11 9.41 -5.83
C ILE A 36 -9.43 9.21 -5.08
N TYR A 37 -9.62 8.07 -4.40
CA TYR A 37 -10.80 7.84 -3.56
C TYR A 37 -10.84 8.78 -2.35
N VAL A 38 -9.70 9.04 -1.69
CA VAL A 38 -9.60 10.02 -0.60
C VAL A 38 -10.01 11.42 -1.08
N ASP A 39 -9.53 11.84 -2.24
CA ASP A 39 -9.86 13.14 -2.84
C ASP A 39 -11.36 13.26 -3.17
N ARG A 40 -12.01 12.14 -3.50
CA ARG A 40 -13.46 12.04 -3.72
C ARG A 40 -14.28 11.93 -2.42
N GLY A 41 -13.63 11.79 -1.26
CA GLY A 41 -14.28 11.55 0.03
C GLY A 41 -14.77 10.11 0.24
N ASP A 42 -14.48 9.20 -0.69
CA ASP A 42 -14.78 7.78 -0.54
C ASP A 42 -13.69 7.09 0.29
N LEU A 43 -13.85 7.18 1.61
CA LEU A 43 -12.89 6.60 2.56
C LEU A 43 -12.87 5.07 2.50
N VAL A 44 -13.97 4.42 2.13
CA VAL A 44 -14.07 2.95 2.06
C VAL A 44 -13.33 2.42 0.84
N GLY A 45 -13.53 3.03 -0.32
CA GLY A 45 -12.78 2.71 -1.54
C GLY A 45 -11.28 2.99 -1.39
N ALA A 46 -10.93 4.05 -0.67
CA ALA A 46 -9.54 4.36 -0.34
C ALA A 46 -8.90 3.26 0.53
N LEU A 47 -9.57 2.83 1.60
CA LEU A 47 -9.11 1.74 2.47
C LEU A 47 -8.85 0.45 1.70
N GLN A 48 -9.79 0.03 0.85
CA GLN A 48 -9.65 -1.19 0.04
C GLN A 48 -8.46 -1.09 -0.93
N SER A 49 -8.29 0.07 -1.57
CA SER A 49 -7.18 0.29 -2.51
C SER A 49 -5.83 0.26 -1.80
N TYR A 50 -5.71 0.91 -0.64
CA TYR A 50 -4.47 0.85 0.13
C TYR A 50 -4.19 -0.54 0.71
N GLN A 51 -5.21 -1.31 1.10
CA GLN A 51 -5.04 -2.70 1.51
C GLN A 51 -4.47 -3.55 0.37
N ARG A 52 -5.02 -3.42 -0.85
CA ARG A 52 -4.47 -4.10 -2.04
C ARG A 52 -3.04 -3.68 -2.35
N SER A 53 -2.70 -2.41 -2.12
CA SER A 53 -1.32 -1.95 -2.25
C SER A 53 -0.38 -2.68 -1.29
N LEU A 54 -0.80 -2.87 -0.04
CA LEU A 54 -0.01 -3.56 0.98
C LEU A 54 0.03 -5.08 0.80
N GLU A 55 -0.99 -5.66 0.16
CA GLU A 55 -0.97 -7.06 -0.27
C GLU A 55 0.06 -7.30 -1.39
N ALA A 56 0.22 -6.32 -2.29
CA ALA A 56 1.23 -6.37 -3.35
C ALA A 56 2.64 -6.06 -2.84
N ASP A 57 2.77 -5.06 -1.96
CA ASP A 57 4.03 -4.67 -1.32
C ASP A 57 3.77 -4.10 0.07
N MET A 58 4.11 -4.87 1.10
CA MET A 58 3.94 -4.46 2.49
C MET A 58 4.86 -3.30 2.90
N ASP A 59 5.93 -3.06 2.14
CA ASP A 59 6.88 -1.97 2.35
C ASP A 59 6.50 -0.70 1.56
N CYS A 60 5.33 -0.67 0.91
CA CYS A 60 4.84 0.50 0.21
C CYS A 60 4.52 1.66 1.18
N VAL A 61 5.45 2.59 1.31
CA VAL A 61 5.34 3.76 2.20
C VAL A 61 4.15 4.63 1.84
N GLU A 62 3.86 4.81 0.55
CA GLU A 62 2.72 5.59 0.06
C GLU A 62 1.38 5.04 0.54
N ALA A 63 1.23 3.71 0.61
CA ALA A 63 0.00 3.09 1.10
C ALA A 63 -0.19 3.28 2.60
N TRP A 64 0.88 3.17 3.39
CA TRP A 64 0.84 3.44 4.83
C TRP A 64 0.51 4.90 5.15
N ILE A 65 1.09 5.84 4.39
CA ILE A 65 0.75 7.26 4.51
C ILE A 65 -0.71 7.48 4.13
N GLY A 66 -1.17 6.89 3.02
CA GLY A 66 -2.56 6.98 2.57
C GLY A 66 -3.57 6.45 3.59
N LEU A 67 -3.30 5.30 4.22
CA LEU A 67 -4.11 4.77 5.32
C LEU A 67 -4.15 5.71 6.51
N SER A 68 -3.01 6.34 6.86
CA SER A 68 -2.99 7.30 7.97
C SER A 68 -3.88 8.51 7.71
N GLU A 69 -3.95 8.98 6.46
CA GLU A 69 -4.83 10.07 6.06
C GLU A 69 -6.30 9.64 6.16
N VAL A 70 -6.64 8.44 5.69
CA VAL A 70 -8.00 7.90 5.80
C VAL A 70 -8.42 7.79 7.26
N PHE A 71 -7.59 7.20 8.12
CA PHE A 71 -7.88 7.09 9.56
C PHE A 71 -7.97 8.47 10.25
N THR A 72 -7.18 9.44 9.81
CA THR A 72 -7.28 10.82 10.31
C THR A 72 -8.63 11.44 9.94
N LYS A 73 -9.11 11.25 8.70
CA LYS A 73 -10.44 11.70 8.26
C LYS A 73 -11.57 10.97 8.98
N MET A 74 -11.36 9.71 9.37
CA MET A 74 -12.29 8.93 10.22
C MET A 74 -12.21 9.29 11.72
N GLN A 75 -11.35 10.23 12.11
CA GLN A 75 -11.04 10.57 13.51
C GLN A 75 -10.47 9.43 14.37
N ASP A 76 -9.99 8.35 13.75
CA ASP A 76 -9.25 7.29 14.45
C ASP A 76 -7.76 7.65 14.53
N ARG A 77 -7.46 8.54 15.49
CA ARG A 77 -6.10 9.04 15.72
C ARG A 77 -5.10 7.92 16.00
N ARG A 78 -5.50 6.91 16.77
CA ARG A 78 -4.62 5.80 17.17
C ARG A 78 -4.17 5.01 15.97
N ARG A 79 -5.09 4.66 15.06
CA ARG A 79 -4.72 3.92 13.84
C ARG A 79 -3.90 4.76 12.88
N ALA A 80 -4.20 6.06 12.77
CA ALA A 80 -3.42 6.98 11.94
C ALA A 80 -1.94 7.05 12.39
N GLU A 81 -1.71 7.22 13.70
CA GLU A 81 -0.36 7.27 14.29
C GLU A 81 0.40 5.96 14.07
N ASN A 82 -0.25 4.81 14.28
CA ASN A 82 0.36 3.51 14.02
C ASN A 82 0.82 3.35 12.56
N CYS A 83 0.00 3.78 11.59
CA CYS A 83 0.35 3.71 10.17
C CYS A 83 1.57 4.58 9.85
N LEU A 84 1.63 5.79 10.41
CA LEU A 84 2.78 6.69 10.24
C LEU A 84 4.06 6.11 10.86
N ASP A 85 3.96 5.42 11.99
CA ASP A 85 5.11 4.78 12.62
C ASP A 85 5.67 3.63 11.80
N VAL A 86 4.80 2.83 11.18
CA VAL A 86 5.22 1.78 10.23
C VAL A 86 5.93 2.40 9.02
N ALA A 87 5.33 3.44 8.41
CA ALA A 87 5.95 4.16 7.29
C ALA A 87 7.34 4.72 7.63
N ARG A 88 7.51 5.29 8.83
CA ARG A 88 8.81 5.79 9.32
C ARG A 88 9.82 4.67 9.50
N ARG A 89 9.41 3.53 10.04
CA ARG A 89 10.29 2.36 10.23
C ARG A 89 10.79 1.82 8.90
N ILE A 90 9.91 1.65 7.91
CA ILE A 90 10.28 1.18 6.57
C ILE A 90 11.29 2.14 5.93
N ARG A 91 11.03 3.45 5.96
CA ARG A 91 11.96 4.46 5.43
C ARG A 91 13.31 4.43 6.15
N SER A 92 13.32 4.24 7.46
CA SER A 92 14.54 4.12 8.28
C SER A 92 15.35 2.86 7.92
N ILE A 93 14.68 1.74 7.68
CA ILE A 93 15.31 0.49 7.23
C ILE A 93 15.92 0.70 5.84
N SER A 94 15.13 1.18 4.87
CA SER A 94 15.63 1.48 3.52
C SER A 94 16.83 2.44 3.53
N ALA A 95 16.79 3.50 4.35
CA ALA A 95 17.90 4.46 4.45
C ALA A 95 19.19 3.83 4.97
N ARG A 96 19.12 2.83 5.87
CA ARG A 96 20.29 2.12 6.39
C ARG A 96 20.92 1.16 5.38
N HIS A 97 20.12 0.60 4.47
CA HIS A 97 20.60 -0.29 3.43
C HIS A 97 21.21 0.45 2.22
N ALA A 98 20.91 1.73 2.04
CA ALA A 98 21.45 2.54 0.95
C ALA A 98 22.86 3.13 1.22
N THR A 99 23.38 3.02 2.44
CA THR A 99 24.66 3.61 2.86
C THR A 99 25.82 2.61 2.97
N ALA A 100 25.74 1.45 2.31
CA ALA A 100 26.81 0.44 2.25
C ALA A 100 27.35 0.30 0.82
#